data_AF-A0A370NLH5-F1
#
_entry.id   AF-A0A370NLH5-F1
#
_cell.length_a   1.000
_cell.length_b   1.000
_cell.length_c   1.000
_cell.angle_alpha   90.00
_cell.angle_beta   90.00
_cell.angle_gamma   90.00
#
_symmetry.space_group_name_H-M   'P 1'
#
loop_
_entity.id
_entity.type
_entity.pdbx_description
1 polymer ?
#
loop_
_entity_poly.entity_id
_entity_poly.type
_entity_poly.pdbx_seq_one_letter_code
_entity_poly.pdbx_strand_id
1 'polypeptide(L)' 'MNLPPADYLDAHDLAAIFKVTPVTILRRAKTKSHSLPPPAHLGPNFPLRWRQADVDFWLARNAP' A
#
# COMPACT_ATOMS: atom_id res chain seq x y z
N MET A 1 13.81 12.66 12.16
CA MET A 1 14.03 11.24 11.81
C MET A 1 13.82 11.11 10.32
N ASN A 2 14.89 10.98 9.54
CA ASN A 2 14.81 10.76 8.10
C ASN A 2 15.13 9.28 7.86
N LEU A 3 14.09 8.45 7.80
CA LEU A 3 14.24 7.06 7.39
C LEU A 3 14.39 7.06 5.86
N PRO A 4 15.37 6.36 5.27
CA PRO A 4 15.39 6.18 3.82
C PRO A 4 14.07 5.51 3.43
N PRO A 5 13.42 5.90 2.32
CA PRO A 5 12.21 5.22 1.90
C PRO A 5 12.60 3.77 1.63
N ALA A 6 12.08 2.84 2.42
CA ALA A 6 11.88 1.52 1.89
C ALA A 6 10.99 1.76 0.67
N ASP A 7 11.51 1.59 -0.55
CA ASP A 7 10.78 1.83 -1.80
C ASP A 7 9.43 1.08 -1.84
N TYR A 8 9.26 0.12 -0.94
CA TYR A 8 8.12 -0.74 -0.78
C TYR A 8 7.54 -0.70 0.63
N LEU A 9 6.26 -0.40 0.70
CA LEU A 9 5.41 -0.47 1.88
C LEU A 9 4.76 -1.84 2.00
N ASP A 10 4.56 -2.34 3.22
CA ASP A 10 3.65 -3.45 3.48
C ASP A 10 2.27 -3.01 3.97
N ALA A 11 1.45 -4.00 4.33
CA ALA A 11 0.11 -3.79 4.84
C ALA A 11 0.08 -3.01 6.16
N HIS A 12 1.14 -3.03 6.99
CA HIS A 12 1.20 -2.24 8.21
C HIS A 12 1.48 -0.77 7.90
N ASP A 13 2.40 -0.50 6.99
CA ASP A 13 2.67 0.87 6.53
C ASP A 13 1.43 1.48 5.86
N LEU A 14 0.78 0.73 4.96
CA LEU A 14 -0.47 1.17 4.35
C LEU A 14 -1.56 1.39 5.41
N ALA A 15 -1.66 0.52 6.40
CA ALA A 15 -2.65 0.66 7.47
C ALA A 15 -2.47 1.97 8.24
N ALA A 16 -1.22 2.38 8.51
CA ALA A 16 -0.92 3.66 9.13
C ALA A 16 -1.35 4.85 8.25
N ILE A 17 -1.05 4.80 6.95
CA ILE A 17 -1.42 5.84 5.97
C ILE A 17 -2.95 5.98 5.85
N PHE A 18 -3.64 4.86 5.68
CA PHE A 18 -5.09 4.82 5.49
C PHE A 18 -5.88 4.90 6.80
N LYS A 19 -5.20 4.95 7.96
CA LYS A 19 -5.79 4.96 9.31
C LYS A 19 -6.78 3.80 9.53
N VAL A 20 -6.40 2.60 9.06
CA VAL A 20 -7.18 1.37 9.21
C VAL A 20 -6.30 0.25 9.79
N THR A 21 -6.84 -0.96 9.94
CA THR A 21 -6.05 -2.11 10.37
C THR A 21 -5.35 -2.80 9.19
N PRO A 22 -4.17 -3.44 9.40
CA PRO A 22 -3.48 -4.21 8.35
C PRO A 22 -4.35 -5.30 7.73
N VAL A 23 -5.17 -5.95 8.55
CA VAL A 23 -6.16 -6.96 8.08
C VAL A 23 -7.17 -6.34 7.10
N THR A 24 -7.57 -5.09 7.34
CA THR A 24 -8.47 -4.36 6.42
C THR A 24 -7.79 -4.07 5.09
N ILE A 25 -6.50 -3.70 5.10
CA ILE A 25 -5.71 -3.53 3.87
C ILE A 25 -5.67 -4.82 3.07
N LEU A 26 -5.29 -5.94 3.70
CA LEU A 26 -5.25 -7.26 3.03
C LEU A 26 -6.63 -7.67 2.48
N ARG A 27 -7.70 -7.42 3.22
CA ARG A 27 -9.07 -7.71 2.76
C ARG A 27 -9.46 -6.83 1.57
N ARG A 28 -9.17 -5.53 1.61
CA ARG A 28 -9.46 -4.59 0.50
C ARG A 28 -8.63 -4.91 -0.73
N ALA A 29 -7.37 -5.29 -0.58
CA ALA A 29 -6.53 -5.71 -1.70
C ALA A 29 -7.14 -6.90 -2.48
N LYS A 30 -7.81 -7.83 -1.76
CA LYS A 30 -8.51 -8.98 -2.36
C LYS A 30 -9.91 -8.64 -2.91
N THR A 31 -10.69 -7.83 -2.19
CA THR A 31 -12.14 -7.67 -2.46
C THR A 31 -12.51 -6.34 -3.11
N LYS A 32 -11.66 -5.33 -3.00
CA LYS A 32 -11.90 -3.95 -3.42
C LYS A 32 -10.59 -3.32 -3.90
N SER A 33 -10.01 -3.90 -4.95
CA SER A 33 -8.74 -3.46 -5.54
C SER A 33 -8.76 -2.00 -6.01
N HIS A 34 -9.93 -1.43 -6.34
CA HIS A 34 -10.08 -0.01 -6.67
C HIS A 34 -9.93 0.94 -5.47
N SER A 35 -10.07 0.43 -4.24
CA SER A 35 -10.03 1.24 -3.01
C SER A 35 -8.63 1.38 -2.40
N LEU A 36 -7.62 0.79 -3.05
CA LEU A 36 -6.23 0.83 -2.64
C LEU A 36 -5.33 1.10 -3.85
N PRO A 37 -4.10 1.59 -3.62
CA PRO A 37 -3.09 1.66 -4.66
C PRO A 37 -2.76 0.27 -5.22
N PRO A 38 -2.28 0.20 -6.47
CA PRO A 38 -1.89 -1.07 -7.08
C PRO A 38 -0.72 -1.70 -6.32
N PRO A 39 -0.79 -2.99 -5.94
CA PRO A 39 0.32 -3.67 -5.31
C PRO A 39 1.46 -3.89 -6.31
N ALA A 40 2.68 -3.81 -5.81
CA ALA A 40 3.88 -4.11 -6.57
C ALA A 40 4.04 -5.62 -6.71
N HIS A 41 4.18 -6.07 -7.95
CA HIS A 41 4.48 -7.47 -8.24
C HIS A 41 5.99 -7.70 -8.17
N LEU A 42 6.46 -8.30 -7.08
CA LEU A 42 7.89 -8.59 -6.85
C LEU A 42 8.32 -9.99 -7.28
N GLY A 43 7.39 -10.80 -7.79
CA GLY A 43 7.62 -12.17 -8.23
C GLY A 43 6.89 -13.21 -7.37
N PRO A 44 6.99 -14.49 -7.75
CA PRO A 44 6.34 -15.58 -7.00
C PRO A 44 6.92 -15.70 -5.59
N ASN A 45 6.06 -16.01 -4.60
CA ASN A 45 6.38 -16.12 -3.17
C ASN A 45 6.82 -14.83 -2.45
N PHE A 46 6.79 -13.66 -3.10
CA PHE A 46 7.02 -12.41 -2.41
C PHE A 46 5.77 -11.98 -1.62
N PRO A 47 5.95 -11.42 -0.41
CA PRO A 47 4.84 -10.84 0.33
C PRO A 47 4.24 -9.67 -0.45
N LEU A 48 2.95 -9.41 -0.21
CA LEU A 48 2.25 -8.28 -0.82
C LEU A 48 2.90 -6.97 -0.39
N ARG A 49 3.38 -6.19 -1.36
CA ARG A 49 4.05 -4.91 -1.17
C ARG A 49 3.44 -3.86 -2.09
N TRP A 50 3.62 -2.60 -1.75
CA TRP A 50 3.22 -1.45 -2.58
C TRP A 50 4.40 -0.51 -2.74
N ARG A 51 4.62 0.02 -3.94
CA ARG A 51 5.67 1.03 -4.11
C ARG A 51 5.23 2.34 -3.48
N GLN A 52 6.11 2.96 -2.70
CA GLN A 52 5.85 4.26 -2.07
C GLN A 52 5.39 5.29 -3.13
N ALA A 53 6.09 5.39 -4.25
CA ALA A 53 5.74 6.32 -5.34
C ALA A 53 4.33 6.07 -5.93
N ASP A 54 3.93 4.80 -6.08
CA ASP A 54 2.59 4.46 -6.58
C ASP A 54 1.51 4.78 -5.55
N VAL A 55 1.80 4.60 -4.26
CA VAL A 55 0.92 5.02 -3.16
C VAL A 55 0.76 6.53 -3.12
N ASP A 56 1.86 7.28 -3.20
CA ASP A 56 1.85 8.75 -3.18
C ASP A 56 1.08 9.32 -4.38
N PHE A 57 1.30 8.77 -5.58
CA PHE A 57 0.55 9.18 -6.77
C PHE A 57 -0.94 8.86 -6.65
N TRP A 58 -1.28 7.68 -6.12
CA TRP A 58 -2.67 7.31 -5.91
C TRP A 58 -3.34 8.22 -4.87
N LEU A 59 -2.67 8.53 -3.78
CA LEU A 59 -3.16 9.46 -2.76
C LEU A 59 -3.36 10.85 -3.35
N ALA A 60 -2.41 11.38 -4.11
CA ALA A 60 -2.54 12.69 -4.76
C ALA A 60 -3.74 12.77 -5.71
N ARG A 61 -4.10 11.65 -6.35
CA ARG A 61 -5.22 11.57 -7.30
C ARG A 61 -6.59 11.27 -6.66
N ASN A 62 -6.61 10.59 -5.51
CA ASN A 62 -7.84 10.11 -4.88
C ASN A 62 -8.08 10.72 -3.49
N ALA A 63 -7.19 11.58 -3.00
CA ALA A 63 -7.47 12.41 -1.83
C ALA A 63 -8.64 13.34 -2.16
N PRO A 64 -9.61 13.49 -1.24
CA PRO A 64 -10.73 14.42 -1.40
C PRO A 64 -10.28 15.87 -1.42
#